data_AF-A0A6A7RXL1-F1
#
_entry.id   AF-A0A6A7RXL1-F1
#
_cell.length_a   1.000
_cell.length_b   1.000
_cell.length_c   1.000
_cell.angle_alpha   90.00
_cell.angle_beta   90.00
_cell.angle_gamma   90.00
#
_symmetry.space_group_name_H-M   'P 1'
#
loop_
_entity.id
_entity.type
_entity.pdbx_description
1 polymer ?
#
loop_
_entity_poly.entity_id
_entity_poly.type
_entity_poly.pdbx_seq_one_letter_code
_entity_poly.pdbx_strand_id
1 'polypeptide(L)'
;MKKELILAFGGLVLGAGAFVPAHAAAVAACTGTAGPAVAALAAATDGSQFLRETMQFKCSSNVFLNADEDTAKAWVAAASRKGRYYWGGNTDGGSAARLGTAEVSSGTDPTPGGQLDAAKVAGAAASST
;
A
#
# COMPACT_ATOMS: atom_id res chain seq x y z
N MET A 1 -39.81 50.57 -11.24
CA MET A 1 -39.70 50.10 -12.64
C MET A 1 -38.20 49.86 -12.88
N LYS A 2 -37.67 48.62 -12.78
CA LYS A 2 -37.39 47.67 -13.90
C LYS A 2 -36.70 48.41 -15.06
N LYS A 3 -35.41 48.22 -15.42
CA LYS A 3 -34.63 47.01 -15.80
C LYS A 3 -33.11 47.36 -15.91
N GLU A 4 -32.19 46.55 -15.37
CA GLU A 4 -31.19 45.67 -16.07
C GLU A 4 -29.91 46.34 -16.61
N LEU A 5 -28.72 45.96 -16.06
CA LEU A 5 -27.42 45.68 -16.73
C LEU A 5 -26.37 45.30 -15.65
N ILE A 6 -26.08 44.02 -15.34
CA ILE A 6 -25.18 43.03 -15.97
C ILE A 6 -23.65 43.30 -15.80
N LEU A 7 -22.98 42.31 -15.19
CA LEU A 7 -21.55 41.91 -15.20
C LEU A 7 -20.49 42.64 -14.34
N ALA A 8 -20.01 41.94 -13.30
CA ALA A 8 -18.58 41.71 -12.98
C ALA A 8 -18.48 40.61 -11.90
N PHE A 9 -18.43 39.33 -12.29
CA PHE A 9 -17.20 38.53 -12.24
C PHE A 9 -16.33 38.80 -11.00
N GLY A 10 -16.74 38.22 -9.86
CA GLY A 10 -16.02 38.31 -8.59
C GLY A 10 -15.74 36.92 -8.00
N GLY A 11 -15.01 36.09 -8.74
CA GLY A 11 -14.10 35.06 -8.19
C GLY A 11 -14.68 34.02 -7.23
N LEU A 12 -15.60 33.17 -7.72
CA LEU A 12 -15.70 31.81 -7.20
C LEU A 12 -14.42 31.05 -7.61
N VAL A 13 -13.38 31.13 -6.77
CA VAL A 13 -12.29 30.15 -6.78
C VAL A 13 -12.26 29.52 -5.41
N LEU A 14 -13.32 28.75 -5.11
CA LEU A 14 -13.16 27.58 -4.25
C LEU A 14 -12.16 26.70 -4.99
N GLY A 15 -10.89 26.83 -4.61
CA GLY A 15 -9.83 25.98 -5.11
C GLY A 15 -10.33 24.55 -5.02
N ALA A 16 -10.54 23.96 -6.18
CA ALA A 16 -10.69 22.52 -6.29
C ALA A 16 -9.41 21.95 -5.69
N GLY A 17 -9.46 21.62 -4.40
CA GLY A 17 -8.54 20.67 -3.82
C GLY A 17 -8.69 19.46 -4.72
N ALA A 18 -7.74 19.29 -5.62
CA ALA A 18 -7.57 18.06 -6.36
C ALA A 18 -7.35 17.01 -5.26
N PHE A 19 -8.44 16.38 -4.84
CA PHE A 19 -8.39 15.13 -4.13
C PHE A 19 -7.73 14.19 -5.13
N VAL A 20 -6.41 14.08 -5.05
CA VAL A 20 -5.68 13.00 -5.68
C VAL A 20 -6.28 11.76 -5.07
N PRO A 21 -6.99 10.91 -5.84
CA PRO A 21 -7.44 9.66 -5.30
C PRO A 21 -6.16 8.91 -4.92
N ALA A 22 -5.97 8.67 -3.63
CA ALA A 22 -4.92 7.79 -3.15
C ALA A 22 -5.19 6.40 -3.75
N HIS A 23 -4.57 6.10 -4.88
CA HIS A 23 -4.61 4.80 -5.50
C HIS A 23 -3.71 3.87 -4.70
N ALA A 24 -4.23 3.39 -3.57
CA ALA A 24 -3.65 2.28 -2.83
C ALA A 24 -3.92 0.97 -3.61
N ALA A 25 -2.93 0.50 -4.36
CA ALA A 25 -2.99 -0.76 -5.08
C ALA A 25 -2.51 -1.92 -4.20
N ALA A 26 -3.37 -2.42 -3.31
CA ALA A 26 -3.06 -3.60 -2.51
C ALA A 26 -2.98 -4.85 -3.40
N VAL A 27 -1.81 -5.49 -3.44
CA VAL A 27 -1.52 -6.69 -4.22
C VAL A 27 -1.13 -7.84 -3.28
N ALA A 28 -1.86 -8.96 -3.38
CA ALA A 28 -1.48 -10.22 -2.77
C ALA A 28 -0.45 -10.94 -3.65
N ALA A 29 0.81 -10.55 -3.50
CA ALA A 29 1.93 -11.00 -4.33
C ALA A 29 2.27 -12.49 -4.14
N CYS A 30 2.29 -13.01 -2.91
CA CYS A 30 2.45 -14.44 -2.65
C CYS A 30 1.32 -14.96 -1.76
N THR A 31 0.69 -16.06 -2.14
CA THR A 31 -0.47 -16.64 -1.43
C THR A 31 -0.21 -18.07 -0.94
N GLY A 32 1.06 -18.47 -0.77
CA GLY A 32 1.41 -19.84 -0.36
C GLY A 32 1.39 -20.87 -1.49
N THR A 33 1.42 -20.43 -2.75
CA THR A 33 1.58 -21.31 -3.91
C THR A 33 2.97 -21.13 -4.52
N ALA A 34 3.64 -22.24 -4.83
CA ALA A 34 4.95 -22.19 -5.49
C ALA A 34 4.78 -21.85 -6.97
N GLY A 35 5.58 -20.91 -7.47
CA GLY A 35 5.56 -20.50 -8.87
C GLY A 35 6.04 -19.07 -9.05
N PRO A 36 6.24 -18.60 -10.30
CA PRO A 36 6.30 -17.17 -10.54
C PRO A 36 4.94 -16.61 -10.12
N ALA A 37 4.88 -15.85 -9.04
CA ALA A 37 3.63 -15.20 -8.76
C ALA A 37 3.46 -14.06 -9.75
N VAL A 38 2.37 -14.17 -10.49
CA VAL A 38 1.97 -13.25 -11.55
C VAL A 38 1.42 -11.94 -10.97
N ALA A 39 1.32 -11.84 -9.64
CA ALA A 39 0.90 -10.64 -8.93
C ALA A 39 2.09 -9.68 -8.85
N ALA A 40 2.28 -8.92 -9.93
CA ALA A 40 3.26 -7.86 -9.97
C ALA A 40 2.71 -6.64 -9.22
N LEU A 41 3.54 -6.02 -8.38
CA LEU A 41 3.27 -4.65 -7.97
C LEU A 41 3.75 -3.77 -9.14
N ALA A 42 2.79 -3.32 -9.93
CA ALA A 42 3.04 -2.60 -11.16
C ALA A 42 3.53 -1.19 -10.83
N ALA A 43 4.52 -0.73 -11.59
CA ALA A 43 4.90 0.68 -11.57
C ALA A 43 4.03 1.48 -12.55
N ALA A 44 3.73 2.73 -12.19
CA ALA A 44 3.08 3.68 -13.07
C ALA A 44 4.05 4.79 -13.50
N THR A 45 3.96 5.18 -14.77
CA THR A 45 4.80 6.24 -15.34
C THR A 45 4.19 7.63 -15.17
N ASP A 46 2.95 7.72 -14.71
CA ASP A 46 2.20 8.96 -14.50
C ASP A 46 2.39 9.57 -13.09
N GLY A 47 3.20 8.92 -12.25
CA GLY A 47 3.45 9.34 -10.86
C GLY A 47 2.32 9.02 -9.88
N SER A 48 1.32 8.22 -10.28
CA SER A 48 0.26 7.76 -9.39
C SER A 48 0.70 6.69 -8.39
N GLN A 49 1.90 6.12 -8.58
CA GLN A 49 2.47 5.05 -7.78
C GLN A 49 3.92 5.38 -7.36
N PHE A 50 4.37 4.78 -6.27
CA PHE A 50 5.71 5.01 -5.72
C PHE A 50 6.77 4.23 -6.51
N LEU A 51 6.45 3.00 -6.91
CA LEU A 51 7.36 2.16 -7.65
C LEU A 51 7.60 2.71 -9.06
N ARG A 52 8.87 2.72 -9.43
CA ARG A 52 9.34 3.12 -10.78
C ARG A 52 9.57 1.92 -11.69
N GLU A 53 9.68 0.73 -11.11
CA GLU A 53 9.83 -0.53 -11.81
C GLU A 53 8.88 -1.58 -11.25
N THR A 54 8.29 -2.35 -12.15
CA THR A 54 7.38 -3.43 -11.79
C THR A 54 8.13 -4.55 -11.07
N MET A 55 7.69 -4.90 -9.87
CA MET A 55 8.29 -5.99 -9.11
C MET A 55 7.65 -7.33 -9.45
N GLN A 56 8.47 -8.31 -9.88
CA GLN A 56 8.03 -9.69 -10.12
C GLN A 56 8.50 -10.60 -8.98
N PHE A 57 7.55 -11.23 -8.30
CA PHE A 57 7.86 -12.07 -7.14
C PHE A 57 7.93 -13.54 -7.53
N LYS A 58 9.02 -14.21 -7.15
CA LYS A 58 9.12 -15.67 -7.21
C LYS A 58 8.66 -16.24 -5.88
N CYS A 59 7.45 -16.81 -5.86
CA CYS A 59 6.86 -17.30 -4.63
C CYS A 59 7.17 -18.78 -4.41
N SER A 60 7.40 -19.12 -3.14
CA SER A 60 7.43 -20.49 -2.65
C SER A 60 6.07 -20.82 -2.05
N SER A 61 5.76 -22.11 -1.94
CA SER A 61 4.56 -22.59 -1.22
C SER A 61 4.53 -22.22 0.26
N ASN A 62 5.62 -21.68 0.80
CA ASN A 62 5.69 -21.25 2.19
C ASN A 62 5.59 -19.74 2.34
N VAL A 63 5.67 -18.95 1.27
CA VAL A 63 5.75 -17.48 1.37
C VAL A 63 4.38 -16.88 1.14
N PHE A 64 4.02 -15.98 2.03
CA PHE A 64 2.85 -15.14 1.92
C PHE A 64 3.31 -13.69 1.96
N LEU A 65 2.97 -12.92 0.95
CA LEU A 65 3.47 -11.56 0.77
C LEU A 65 2.35 -10.71 0.19
N ASN A 66 2.02 -9.65 0.91
CA ASN A 66 1.15 -8.59 0.42
C ASN A 66 1.96 -7.32 0.33
N ALA A 67 1.73 -6.55 -0.72
CA ALA A 67 2.34 -5.26 -0.93
C ALA A 67 1.26 -4.25 -1.28
N ASP A 68 1.54 -2.98 -1.02
CA ASP A 68 0.69 -1.86 -1.40
C ASP A 68 1.57 -0.64 -1.63
N GLU A 69 1.06 0.36 -2.31
CA GLU A 69 1.76 1.62 -2.54
C GLU A 69 0.79 2.77 -2.75
N ASP A 70 1.28 3.97 -2.51
CA ASP A 70 0.65 5.21 -2.97
C ASP A 70 1.69 6.05 -3.73
N THR A 71 1.44 7.33 -3.96
CA THR A 71 2.39 8.22 -4.67
C THR A 71 3.67 8.50 -3.89
N ALA A 72 3.69 8.27 -2.59
CA ALA A 72 4.76 8.69 -1.68
C ALA A 72 5.54 7.51 -1.10
N LYS A 73 4.93 6.33 -0.97
CA LYS A 73 5.48 5.19 -0.22
C LYS A 73 5.00 3.86 -0.78
N ALA A 74 5.79 2.82 -0.52
CA ALA A 74 5.37 1.44 -0.67
C ALA A 74 5.44 0.72 0.68
N TRP A 75 4.47 -0.16 0.92
CA TRP A 75 4.39 -1.04 2.09
C TRP A 75 4.47 -2.49 1.67
N VAL A 76 5.08 -3.29 2.54
CA VAL A 76 5.10 -4.75 2.36
C VAL A 76 4.86 -5.42 3.69
N ALA A 77 4.09 -6.50 3.66
CA ALA A 77 3.91 -7.42 4.75
C ALA A 77 4.16 -8.85 4.25
N ALA A 78 4.99 -9.59 4.97
CA ALA A 78 5.38 -10.95 4.63
C ALA A 78 5.27 -11.87 5.84
N ALA A 79 4.91 -13.11 5.56
CA ALA A 79 4.91 -14.21 6.50
C ALA A 79 5.34 -15.50 5.82
N SER A 80 5.66 -16.48 6.64
CA SER A 80 5.98 -17.82 6.18
C SER A 80 5.10 -18.84 6.88
N ARG A 81 4.62 -19.86 6.15
CA ARG A 81 3.95 -21.04 6.73
C ARG A 81 4.84 -21.77 7.75
N LYS A 82 6.16 -21.60 7.63
CA LYS A 82 7.18 -22.12 8.57
C LYS A 82 7.61 -21.09 9.60
N GLY A 83 7.18 -19.85 9.44
CA GLY A 83 7.51 -18.73 10.31
C GLY A 83 6.47 -18.57 11.41
N ARG A 84 6.92 -18.05 12.54
CA ARG A 84 6.08 -17.84 13.72
C ARG A 84 5.41 -16.46 13.73
N TYR A 85 5.92 -15.52 12.94
CA TYR A 85 5.53 -14.11 13.00
C TYR A 85 5.39 -13.50 11.61
N TYR A 86 4.61 -12.42 11.56
CA TYR A 86 4.51 -11.51 10.43
C TYR A 86 5.55 -10.41 10.56
N TRP A 87 6.10 -10.03 9.41
CA TRP A 87 7.06 -8.95 9.29
C TRP A 87 6.58 -7.99 8.22
N GLY A 88 6.92 -6.73 8.36
CA GLY A 88 6.71 -5.78 7.29
C GLY A 88 7.33 -4.44 7.57
N GLY A 89 7.18 -3.55 6.61
CA GLY A 89 7.87 -2.27 6.62
C GLY A 89 7.42 -1.43 5.44
N ASN A 90 8.08 -0.29 5.29
CA ASN A 90 7.78 0.65 4.23
C ASN A 90 9.03 1.41 3.78
N THR A 91 8.92 2.13 2.68
CA THR A 91 10.04 2.87 2.08
C THR A 91 10.32 4.23 2.73
N ASP A 92 9.48 4.66 3.66
CA ASP A 92 9.60 5.94 4.38
C ASP A 92 10.34 5.77 5.72
N GLY A 93 11.49 5.11 5.68
CA GLY A 93 12.32 4.87 6.87
C GLY A 93 11.80 3.78 7.81
N GLY A 94 10.71 3.09 7.46
CA GLY A 94 10.21 1.94 8.21
C GLY A 94 11.11 0.71 8.02
N SER A 95 12.03 0.48 8.95
CA SER A 95 12.77 -0.79 9.04
C SER A 95 11.80 -1.98 9.08
N ALA A 96 12.24 -3.14 8.57
CA ALA A 96 11.45 -4.36 8.69
C ALA A 96 11.21 -4.68 10.18
N ALA A 97 9.94 -4.61 10.59
CA ALA A 97 9.52 -4.78 11.96
C ALA A 97 8.51 -5.93 12.07
N ARG A 98 8.43 -6.52 13.26
CA ARG A 98 7.42 -7.53 13.56
C ARG A 98 6.05 -6.86 13.66
N LEU A 99 5.11 -7.27 12.81
CA LEU A 99 3.78 -6.69 12.74
C LEU A 99 2.86 -7.41 13.75
N GLY A 100 3.00 -7.03 15.02
CA GLY A 100 2.19 -7.55 16.13
C GLY A 100 2.82 -8.69 16.94
N THR A 101 2.07 -9.19 17.92
CA THR A 101 2.45 -10.32 18.80
C THR A 101 1.68 -11.61 18.46
N ALA A 102 0.68 -11.52 17.58
CA ALA A 102 -0.13 -12.67 17.18
C ALA A 102 0.75 -13.68 16.44
N GLU A 103 0.90 -14.84 17.06
CA GLU A 103 1.67 -15.96 16.52
C GLU A 103 0.91 -16.62 15.37
N VAL A 104 1.62 -16.96 14.29
CA VAL A 104 1.09 -17.89 13.27
C VAL A 104 1.22 -19.30 13.84
N SER A 105 0.09 -19.93 14.17
CA SER A 105 0.08 -21.33 14.58
C SER A 105 0.62 -22.23 13.47
N SER A 106 1.43 -23.22 13.84
CA SER A 106 1.98 -24.16 12.86
C SER A 106 0.87 -24.88 12.11
N GLY A 107 1.04 -25.03 10.79
CA GLY A 107 0.05 -25.68 9.93
C GLY A 107 -1.15 -24.81 9.53
N THR A 108 -1.23 -23.56 10.00
CA THR A 108 -2.23 -22.59 9.52
C THR A 108 -1.63 -21.69 8.45
N ASP A 109 -2.41 -21.36 7.43
CA ASP A 109 -1.98 -20.39 6.44
C ASP A 109 -2.01 -18.97 7.01
N PRO A 110 -0.87 -18.26 7.00
CA PRO A 110 -0.87 -16.87 7.41
C PRO A 110 -1.69 -16.05 6.42
N THR A 111 -2.66 -15.29 6.92
CA THR A 111 -3.47 -14.35 6.14
C THR A 111 -2.78 -13.00 6.23
N PRO A 112 -2.10 -12.46 5.18
CA PRO A 112 -1.28 -11.25 5.31
C PRO A 112 -2.04 -9.93 5.13
N GLY A 113 -3.33 -9.99 4.79
CA GLY A 113 -4.17 -8.82 4.49
C GLY A 113 -4.29 -7.84 5.65
N GLY A 114 -4.59 -8.32 6.86
CA GLY A 114 -4.73 -7.46 8.03
C GLY A 114 -3.40 -6.87 8.55
N GLN A 115 -2.27 -7.46 8.15
CA GLN A 115 -0.94 -7.10 8.57
C GLN A 115 -0.35 -6.06 7.64
N LEU A 116 -0.76 -6.04 6.37
CA LEU A 116 -0.50 -4.91 5.49
C LEU A 116 -1.09 -3.61 6.07
N ASP A 117 -2.30 -3.67 6.64
CA ASP A 117 -2.88 -2.52 7.34
C ASP A 117 -2.09 -2.14 8.60
N ALA A 118 -1.60 -3.13 9.36
CA ALA A 118 -0.68 -2.87 10.47
C ALA A 118 0.64 -2.23 10.02
N ALA A 119 1.18 -2.63 8.86
CA ALA A 119 2.38 -2.03 8.26
C ALA A 119 2.12 -0.59 7.83
N LYS A 120 0.94 -0.29 7.29
CA LYS A 120 0.51 1.07 6.94
C LYS A 120 0.37 1.95 8.17
N VAL A 121 -0.25 1.45 9.25
CA VAL A 121 -0.38 2.18 10.52
C VAL A 121 1.00 2.45 11.14
N ALA A 122 1.88 1.45 11.18
CA ALA A 122 3.24 1.60 11.67
C ALA A 122 4.05 2.61 10.84
N GLY A 123 3.85 2.62 9.51
CA GLY A 123 4.48 3.57 8.61
C GLY A 123 3.94 4.99 8.68
N ALA A 124 2.64 5.16 8.90
CA ALA A 124 2.03 6.48 9.11
C ALA A 124 2.57 7.16 10.38
N ALA A 125 2.83 6.38 11.44
CA ALA A 125 3.40 6.90 12.69
C ALA A 125 4.86 7.40 12.51
N ALA A 126 5.68 6.71 11.71
CA ALA A 126 7.08 7.08 11.48
C ALA A 126 7.27 8.38 10.67
N SER A 127 6.30 8.73 9.82
CA SER A 127 6.33 9.92 8.97
C SER A 127 6.01 11.24 9.68
N SER A 128 5.62 11.18 10.95
CA SER A 128 5.15 12.35 11.73
C SER A 128 6.20 12.95 12.67
N THR A 129 7.45 12.49 12.57
CA THR A 129 8.63 12.97 13.31
C THR A 129 9.59 13.70 12.40
#